data_AF-A0A0N5ALA0-F1
#
_entry.id   AF-A0A0N5ALA0-F1
#
_cell.length_a   1.000
_cell.length_b   1.000
_cell.length_c   1.000
_cell.angle_alpha   90.00
_cell.angle_beta   90.00
_cell.angle_gamma   90.00
#
_symmetry.space_group_name_H-M   'P 1'
#
loop_
_entity.id
_entity.type
_entity.pdbx_description
1 polymer ?
#
loop_
_entity_poly.entity_id
_entity_poly.type
_entity_poly.pdbx_seq_one_letter_code
_entity_poly.pdbx_strand_id
1 'polypeptide(L)'
;MDERGDIVSGTPDALIQRLIPTKDYCPSRSYIFALLLNIRTVIAPADLLHRVLQQCMFEQNATEENFTKSGRIKMFSNIFKLCSEWTENFAYDFQDKAMLQRLIELLNLCPVDARSKQETADLLHKLHVKSGLIEICPNPAVLARQLTQIELVNCTLCDTERSYDCSSISSYIDWFNHLSVIVANEILSCIKKQNRVRTIEYFIEVAKECINIGNFNSLIAIVAGLSLTPVARLRKTWNRVDKSKFEILQHQLDPSANFLCYRATLKAALWRCDGAKNEEEKIVIPFFGLLLKDFALMYSCCLRPLPNGHLNFTIFLQFSEHMQNFMKWKARRCPFDKNEEIINYLLLTPLLTEKNLMKLSFDCESAEKGQFQKRNNIKGFNQLISIVLIHKH
;
A
#
# COMPACT_ATOMS: atom_id res chain seq x y z
N MET A 1 -12.34 38.41 -3.21
CA MET A 1 -11.14 38.37 -4.07
C MET A 1 -10.24 39.52 -3.65
N ASP A 2 -8.94 39.42 -3.90
CA ASP A 2 -8.04 40.56 -3.71
C ASP A 2 -8.18 41.58 -4.86
N GLU A 3 -7.37 42.63 -4.82
CA GLU A 3 -7.36 43.70 -5.83
C GLU A 3 -6.96 43.22 -7.23
N ARG A 4 -6.37 42.02 -7.34
CA ARG A 4 -5.97 41.38 -8.61
C ARG A 4 -7.04 40.44 -9.16
N GLY A 5 -8.14 40.24 -8.41
CA GLY A 5 -9.21 39.31 -8.76
C GLY A 5 -8.91 37.87 -8.33
N ASP A 6 -7.86 37.64 -7.54
CA ASP A 6 -7.52 36.33 -7.02
C ASP A 6 -8.38 35.97 -5.82
N ILE A 7 -8.70 34.68 -5.69
CA ILE A 7 -9.57 34.18 -4.63
C ILE A 7 -8.76 34.10 -3.34
N VAL A 8 -9.14 34.91 -2.36
CA VAL A 8 -8.53 34.91 -1.02
C VAL A 8 -9.25 33.95 -0.07
N SER A 9 -10.59 33.89 -0.15
CA SER A 9 -11.43 33.03 0.70
C SER A 9 -12.81 32.80 0.07
N GLY A 10 -13.54 31.80 0.59
CA GLY A 10 -14.91 31.48 0.20
C GLY A 10 -15.47 30.36 1.06
N THR A 11 -16.79 30.22 1.11
CA THR A 11 -17.43 29.05 1.73
C THR A 11 -17.17 27.80 0.89
N PRO A 12 -17.22 26.58 1.46
CA PRO A 12 -17.05 25.36 0.69
C PRO A 12 -17.96 25.29 -0.54
N ASP A 13 -19.25 25.64 -0.39
CA ASP A 13 -20.20 25.62 -1.50
C ASP A 13 -19.85 26.66 -2.58
N ALA A 14 -19.40 27.87 -2.21
CA ALA A 14 -19.01 28.89 -3.19
C ALA A 14 -17.76 28.49 -3.98
N LEU A 15 -16.79 27.84 -3.32
CA LEU A 15 -15.59 27.34 -3.98
C LEU A 15 -15.92 26.15 -4.90
N ILE A 16 -16.79 25.24 -4.46
CA ILE A 16 -17.28 24.13 -5.28
C ILE A 16 -18.05 24.65 -6.49
N GLN A 17 -18.94 25.63 -6.31
CA GLN A 17 -19.69 26.23 -7.42
C GLN A 17 -18.76 26.83 -8.47
N ARG A 18 -17.66 27.45 -8.04
CA ARG A 18 -16.64 28.00 -8.95
C ARG A 18 -15.77 26.94 -9.63
N LEU A 19 -15.76 25.70 -9.15
CA LEU A 19 -15.12 24.57 -9.83
C LEU A 19 -15.93 24.09 -11.04
N ILE A 20 -17.25 24.31 -11.05
CA ILE A 20 -18.15 23.72 -12.03
C ILE A 20 -18.00 24.44 -13.39
N PRO A 21 -17.57 23.74 -14.44
CA PRO A 21 -17.43 24.32 -15.77
C PRO A 21 -18.80 24.53 -16.43
N THR A 22 -18.92 25.60 -17.20
CA THR A 22 -20.07 25.89 -18.08
C THR A 22 -19.57 26.02 -19.52
N LYS A 23 -20.42 26.38 -20.49
CA LYS A 23 -19.93 26.62 -21.87
C LYS A 23 -18.97 27.83 -21.94
N ASP A 24 -19.21 28.85 -21.12
CA ASP A 24 -18.52 30.15 -21.18
C ASP A 24 -17.45 30.30 -20.09
N TYR A 25 -17.38 29.34 -19.16
CA TYR A 25 -16.46 29.38 -18.04
C TYR A 25 -15.76 28.03 -17.81
N CYS A 26 -14.45 28.09 -17.60
CA CYS A 26 -13.64 26.98 -17.13
C CYS A 26 -12.67 27.49 -16.05
N PRO A 27 -12.56 26.81 -14.90
CA PRO A 27 -11.61 27.23 -13.87
C PRO A 27 -10.15 27.11 -14.35
N SER A 28 -9.26 27.92 -13.75
CA SER A 28 -7.84 27.84 -14.05
C SER A 28 -7.24 26.53 -13.52
N ARG A 29 -6.17 26.03 -14.17
CA ARG A 29 -5.47 24.80 -13.73
C ARG A 29 -5.03 24.89 -12.27
N SER A 30 -4.43 26.02 -11.88
CA SER A 30 -3.99 26.27 -10.51
C SER A 30 -5.14 26.22 -9.51
N TYR A 31 -6.32 26.73 -9.88
CA TYR A 31 -7.50 26.67 -9.01
C TYR A 31 -8.03 25.24 -8.87
N ILE A 32 -8.13 24.49 -9.99
CA ILE A 32 -8.58 23.09 -9.98
C ILE A 32 -7.66 22.27 -9.07
N PHE A 33 -6.35 22.36 -9.28
CA PHE A 33 -5.36 21.64 -8.47
C PHE A 33 -5.47 22.01 -6.99
N ALA A 34 -5.41 23.31 -6.66
CA ALA A 34 -5.44 23.76 -5.28
C ALA A 34 -6.73 23.37 -4.57
N LEU A 35 -7.88 23.48 -5.24
CA LEU A 35 -9.16 23.11 -4.65
C LEU A 35 -9.25 21.60 -4.47
N LEU A 36 -8.99 20.78 -5.49
CA LEU A 36 -9.08 19.31 -5.40
C LEU A 36 -8.11 18.69 -4.38
N LEU A 37 -6.93 19.31 -4.20
CA LEU A 37 -5.98 18.91 -3.18
C LEU A 37 -6.55 19.10 -1.75
N ASN A 38 -7.26 20.20 -1.51
CA ASN A 38 -7.63 20.62 -0.15
C ASN A 38 -9.10 20.34 0.20
N ILE A 39 -10.01 20.41 -0.76
CA ILE A 39 -11.47 20.29 -0.52
C ILE A 39 -11.87 18.92 0.01
N ARG A 40 -11.03 17.90 -0.18
CA ARG A 40 -11.18 16.55 0.40
C ARG A 40 -11.30 16.50 1.92
N THR A 41 -10.82 17.56 2.60
CA THR A 41 -10.97 17.73 4.05
C THR A 41 -12.41 18.09 4.45
N VAL A 42 -13.23 18.52 3.48
CA VAL A 42 -14.60 19.03 3.69
C VAL A 42 -15.64 18.16 2.97
N ILE A 43 -15.34 17.62 1.80
CA ILE A 43 -16.24 16.79 0.99
C ILE A 43 -15.49 15.60 0.38
N ALA A 44 -16.11 14.42 0.35
CA ALA A 44 -15.51 13.27 -0.30
C ALA A 44 -15.45 13.48 -1.83
N PRO A 45 -14.39 13.01 -2.53
CA PRO A 45 -14.27 13.12 -3.98
C PRO A 45 -15.50 12.61 -4.75
N ALA A 46 -16.08 11.50 -4.30
CA ALA A 46 -17.28 10.92 -4.91
C ALA A 46 -18.51 11.84 -4.81
N ASP A 47 -18.69 12.52 -3.69
CA ASP A 47 -19.79 13.46 -3.48
C ASP A 47 -19.56 14.74 -4.27
N LEU A 48 -18.30 15.22 -4.35
CA LEU A 48 -17.93 16.36 -5.18
C LEU A 48 -18.20 16.08 -6.66
N LEU A 49 -17.73 14.94 -7.19
CA LEU A 49 -17.96 14.57 -8.58
C LEU A 49 -19.46 14.41 -8.88
N HIS A 50 -20.23 13.88 -7.93
CA HIS A 50 -21.68 13.80 -8.06
C HIS A 50 -22.32 15.19 -8.17
N ARG A 51 -21.92 16.16 -7.34
CA ARG A 51 -22.40 17.55 -7.42
C ARG A 51 -22.01 18.21 -8.75
N VAL A 52 -20.76 18.03 -9.19
CA VAL A 52 -20.29 18.54 -10.49
C VAL A 52 -21.13 17.96 -11.63
N LEU A 53 -21.34 16.64 -11.62
CA LEU A 53 -22.18 15.95 -12.62
C LEU A 53 -23.60 16.51 -12.66
N GLN A 54 -24.26 16.62 -11.52
CA GLN A 54 -25.62 17.15 -11.42
C GLN A 54 -25.72 18.59 -11.95
N GLN A 55 -24.78 19.46 -11.56
CA GLN A 55 -24.81 20.83 -12.02
C GLN A 55 -24.49 20.94 -13.51
N CYS A 56 -23.51 20.19 -14.03
CA CYS A 56 -23.24 20.17 -15.46
C CYS A 56 -24.46 19.66 -16.26
N MET A 57 -25.21 18.67 -15.75
CA MET A 57 -26.48 18.26 -16.37
C MET A 57 -27.51 19.39 -16.38
N PHE A 58 -27.63 20.16 -15.29
CA PHE A 58 -28.52 21.31 -15.24
C PHE A 58 -28.10 22.40 -16.24
N GLU A 59 -26.83 22.77 -16.24
CA GLU A 59 -26.26 23.78 -17.15
C GLU A 59 -26.46 23.41 -18.62
N GLN A 60 -26.28 22.12 -18.98
CA GLN A 60 -26.51 21.65 -20.34
C GLN A 60 -27.95 21.90 -20.81
N ASN A 61 -28.91 21.84 -19.89
CA ASN A 61 -30.33 22.04 -20.17
C ASN A 61 -30.81 23.48 -19.92
N ALA A 62 -29.93 24.40 -19.52
CA ALA A 62 -30.33 25.75 -19.09
C ALA A 62 -30.67 26.70 -20.24
N THR A 63 -30.09 26.51 -21.44
CA THR A 63 -30.28 27.41 -22.59
C THR A 63 -30.35 26.64 -23.90
N GLU A 64 -31.10 27.16 -24.88
CA GLU A 64 -31.19 26.56 -26.23
C GLU A 64 -29.82 26.47 -26.92
N GLU A 65 -28.95 27.45 -26.68
CA GLU A 65 -27.60 27.48 -27.24
C GLU A 65 -26.74 26.28 -26.78
N ASN A 66 -26.99 25.75 -25.58
CA ASN A 66 -26.27 24.59 -25.05
C ASN A 66 -26.63 23.28 -25.75
N PHE A 67 -27.76 23.22 -26.46
CA PHE A 67 -28.14 22.06 -27.28
C PHE A 67 -27.50 22.07 -28.67
N THR A 68 -27.04 23.25 -29.12
CA THR A 68 -26.33 23.37 -30.40
C THR A 68 -25.04 22.56 -30.40
N LYS A 69 -24.58 22.14 -31.58
CA LYS A 69 -23.30 21.43 -31.72
C LYS A 69 -22.14 22.26 -31.15
N SER A 70 -22.12 23.56 -31.42
CA SER A 70 -21.09 24.49 -30.93
C SER A 70 -21.12 24.63 -29.41
N GLY A 71 -22.30 24.80 -28.82
CA GLY A 71 -22.48 24.87 -27.36
C GLY A 71 -22.00 23.59 -26.66
N ARG A 72 -22.41 22.42 -27.16
CA ARG A 72 -21.98 21.12 -26.61
C ARG A 72 -20.48 20.89 -26.71
N ILE A 73 -19.84 21.29 -27.82
CA ILE A 73 -18.38 21.17 -27.96
C ILE A 73 -17.64 22.06 -26.96
N LYS A 74 -18.06 23.32 -26.78
CA LYS A 74 -17.44 24.23 -25.80
C LYS A 74 -17.61 23.72 -24.37
N MET A 75 -18.81 23.29 -24.03
CA MET A 75 -19.11 22.72 -22.71
C MET A 75 -18.31 21.44 -22.46
N PHE A 76 -18.24 20.53 -23.45
CA PHE A 76 -17.38 19.35 -23.38
C PHE A 76 -15.91 19.72 -23.13
N SER A 77 -15.36 20.68 -23.86
CA SER A 77 -13.95 21.08 -23.70
C SER A 77 -13.64 21.55 -22.27
N ASN A 78 -14.55 22.31 -21.66
CA ASN A 78 -14.38 22.80 -20.29
C ASN A 78 -14.56 21.68 -19.25
N ILE A 79 -15.52 20.77 -19.44
CA ILE A 79 -15.69 19.57 -18.60
C ILE A 79 -14.45 18.67 -18.71
N PHE A 80 -14.00 18.40 -19.93
CA PHE A 80 -12.85 17.55 -20.22
C PHE A 80 -11.59 18.10 -19.55
N LYS A 81 -11.38 19.42 -19.57
CA LYS A 81 -10.24 20.05 -18.88
C LYS A 81 -10.29 19.81 -17.37
N LEU A 82 -11.44 19.95 -16.72
CA LEU A 82 -11.59 19.62 -15.30
C LEU A 82 -11.27 18.15 -15.04
N CYS A 83 -11.87 17.24 -15.81
CA CYS A 83 -11.65 15.80 -15.68
C CYS A 83 -10.19 15.41 -15.92
N SER A 84 -9.52 16.00 -16.90
CA SER A 84 -8.11 15.76 -17.22
C SER A 84 -7.22 16.19 -16.05
N GLU A 85 -7.39 17.41 -15.53
CA GLU A 85 -6.60 17.88 -14.38
C GLU A 85 -6.85 17.02 -13.13
N TRP A 86 -8.09 16.58 -12.91
CA TRP A 86 -8.41 15.71 -11.77
C TRP A 86 -7.75 14.33 -11.93
N THR A 87 -7.91 13.69 -13.08
CA THR A 87 -7.39 12.34 -13.34
C THR A 87 -5.87 12.30 -13.45
N GLU A 88 -5.22 13.34 -13.98
CA GLU A 88 -3.75 13.40 -14.09
C GLU A 88 -3.07 13.67 -12.75
N ASN A 89 -3.64 14.54 -11.90
CA ASN A 89 -3.01 14.91 -10.63
C ASN A 89 -3.48 14.03 -9.45
N PHE A 90 -4.67 13.42 -9.56
CA PHE A 90 -5.30 12.67 -8.46
C PHE A 90 -5.97 11.37 -8.96
N ALA A 91 -5.28 10.60 -9.81
CA ALA A 91 -5.77 9.34 -10.38
C ALA A 91 -6.33 8.34 -9.34
N TYR A 92 -5.80 8.36 -8.12
CA TYR A 92 -6.23 7.48 -7.03
C TYR A 92 -7.66 7.75 -6.54
N ASP A 93 -8.25 8.91 -6.85
CA ASP A 93 -9.66 9.18 -6.51
C ASP A 93 -10.60 8.26 -7.32
N PHE A 94 -10.15 7.78 -8.49
CA PHE A 94 -10.96 7.01 -9.44
C PHE A 94 -10.77 5.49 -9.36
N GLN A 95 -10.22 4.99 -8.25
CA GLN A 95 -10.06 3.55 -8.02
C GLN A 95 -11.41 2.85 -7.75
N ASP A 96 -12.39 3.60 -7.22
CA ASP A 96 -13.73 3.10 -6.98
C ASP A 96 -14.55 3.03 -8.27
N LYS A 97 -15.24 1.91 -8.49
CA LYS A 97 -16.05 1.70 -9.69
C LYS A 97 -17.18 2.71 -9.83
N ALA A 98 -17.80 3.15 -8.73
CA ALA A 98 -18.88 4.13 -8.78
C ALA A 98 -18.35 5.56 -9.03
N MET A 99 -17.14 5.90 -8.57
CA MET A 99 -16.45 7.13 -8.96
C MET A 99 -16.12 7.12 -10.45
N LEU A 100 -15.50 6.04 -10.93
CA LEU A 100 -15.15 5.88 -12.35
C LEU A 100 -16.39 5.93 -13.24
N GLN A 101 -17.49 5.31 -12.81
CA GLN A 101 -18.76 5.36 -13.53
C GLN A 101 -19.32 6.79 -13.63
N ARG A 102 -19.25 7.58 -12.54
CA ARG A 102 -19.66 9.00 -12.57
C ARG A 102 -18.76 9.85 -13.47
N LEU A 103 -17.45 9.56 -13.50
CA LEU A 103 -16.52 10.23 -14.41
C LEU A 103 -16.90 9.93 -15.86
N ILE A 104 -17.23 8.67 -16.17
CA ILE A 104 -17.67 8.25 -17.50
C ILE A 104 -19.00 8.94 -17.87
N GLU A 105 -19.95 9.04 -16.94
CA GLU A 105 -21.20 9.77 -17.16
C GLU A 105 -20.94 11.25 -17.46
N LEU A 106 -20.09 11.91 -16.66
CA LEU A 106 -19.72 13.31 -16.84
C LEU A 106 -19.05 13.56 -18.20
N LEU A 107 -18.06 12.73 -18.55
CA LEU A 107 -17.36 12.82 -19.84
C LEU A 107 -18.26 12.52 -21.04
N ASN A 108 -19.38 11.82 -20.86
CA ASN A 108 -20.34 11.48 -21.91
C ASN A 108 -21.56 12.40 -21.99
N LEU A 109 -21.66 13.45 -21.14
CA LEU A 109 -22.78 14.39 -21.19
C LEU A 109 -22.87 15.16 -22.52
N CYS A 110 -21.75 15.69 -22.99
CA CYS A 110 -21.69 16.64 -24.10
C CYS A 110 -20.94 16.20 -25.38
N PRO A 111 -20.17 15.09 -25.47
CA PRO A 111 -19.49 14.72 -26.71
C PRO A 111 -20.47 14.49 -27.87
N VAL A 112 -20.26 15.21 -28.97
CA VAL A 112 -21.10 15.12 -30.18
C VAL A 112 -20.34 14.69 -31.42
N ASP A 113 -19.04 14.92 -31.45
CA ASP A 113 -18.17 14.68 -32.59
C ASP A 113 -17.11 13.61 -32.28
N ALA A 114 -16.51 13.06 -33.33
CA ALA A 114 -15.56 11.96 -33.23
C ALA A 114 -14.33 12.32 -32.40
N ARG A 115 -13.87 13.58 -32.46
CA ARG A 115 -12.72 14.05 -31.70
C ARG A 115 -13.00 14.02 -30.20
N SER A 116 -14.10 14.61 -29.74
CA SER A 116 -14.48 14.60 -28.32
C SER A 116 -14.64 13.17 -27.78
N LYS A 117 -15.22 12.25 -28.58
CA LYS A 117 -15.32 10.83 -28.21
C LYS A 117 -13.96 10.15 -28.10
N GLN A 118 -13.02 10.46 -29.00
CA GLN A 118 -11.65 9.95 -28.95
C GLN A 118 -10.90 10.48 -27.73
N GLU A 119 -10.99 11.80 -27.44
CA GLU A 119 -10.36 12.41 -26.26
C GLU A 119 -10.84 11.75 -24.96
N THR A 120 -12.14 11.46 -24.83
CA THR A 120 -12.70 10.69 -23.71
C THR A 120 -12.12 9.28 -23.65
N ALA A 121 -12.06 8.56 -24.78
CA ALA A 121 -11.49 7.22 -24.81
C ALA A 121 -10.02 7.20 -24.41
N ASP A 122 -9.23 8.16 -24.89
CA ASP A 122 -7.80 8.29 -24.57
C ASP A 122 -7.58 8.62 -23.10
N LEU A 123 -8.38 9.52 -22.51
CA LEU A 123 -8.28 9.86 -21.10
C LEU A 123 -8.65 8.67 -20.21
N LEU A 124 -9.75 7.97 -20.53
CA LEU A 124 -10.16 6.77 -19.80
C LEU A 124 -9.13 5.65 -19.96
N HIS A 125 -8.53 5.51 -21.14
CA HIS A 125 -7.44 4.56 -21.37
C HIS A 125 -6.21 4.92 -20.54
N LYS A 126 -5.77 6.19 -20.50
CA LYS A 126 -4.67 6.65 -19.64
C LYS A 126 -4.95 6.39 -18.15
N LEU A 127 -6.18 6.66 -17.70
CA LEU A 127 -6.61 6.38 -16.33
C LEU A 127 -6.60 4.86 -16.03
N HIS A 128 -6.89 4.03 -17.03
CA HIS A 128 -6.77 2.57 -16.96
C HIS A 128 -5.34 2.04 -17.14
N VAL A 129 -4.36 2.88 -17.55
CA VAL A 129 -2.99 2.46 -17.92
C VAL A 129 -1.94 2.80 -16.85
N LYS A 130 -2.35 3.33 -15.69
CA LYS A 130 -1.50 3.40 -14.49
C LYS A 130 -2.32 3.09 -13.24
N SER A 131 -2.40 1.83 -12.82
CA SER A 131 -3.22 1.49 -11.65
C SER A 131 -2.80 0.20 -10.92
N GLY A 132 -1.53 0.09 -10.51
CA GLY A 132 -1.12 -0.92 -9.52
C GLY A 132 0.38 -1.19 -9.51
N LEU A 133 0.89 -1.66 -8.37
CA LEU A 133 2.29 -1.96 -8.15
C LEU A 133 2.85 -2.96 -9.18
N ILE A 134 2.01 -3.87 -9.67
CA ILE A 134 2.39 -4.88 -10.67
C ILE A 134 2.71 -4.27 -12.05
N GLU A 135 2.12 -3.12 -12.37
CA GLU A 135 2.35 -2.42 -13.64
C GLU A 135 3.65 -1.59 -13.57
N ILE A 136 3.87 -0.96 -12.41
CA ILE A 136 5.09 -0.18 -12.12
C ILE A 136 6.30 -1.12 -11.99
N CYS A 137 6.11 -2.27 -11.35
CA CYS A 137 7.14 -3.27 -11.13
C CYS A 137 6.61 -4.67 -11.46
N PRO A 138 6.68 -5.12 -12.72
CA PRO A 138 6.18 -6.44 -13.10
C PRO A 138 7.07 -7.60 -12.64
N ASN A 139 8.34 -7.33 -12.28
CA ASN A 139 9.30 -8.35 -11.86
C ASN A 139 9.33 -8.46 -10.31
N PRO A 140 8.91 -9.60 -9.73
CA PRO A 140 8.92 -9.82 -8.28
C PRO A 140 10.29 -9.63 -7.62
N ALA A 141 11.36 -10.04 -8.30
CA ALA A 141 12.72 -9.92 -7.76
C ALA A 141 13.15 -8.45 -7.66
N VAL A 142 12.73 -7.61 -8.62
CA VAL A 142 13.00 -6.17 -8.57
C VAL A 142 12.27 -5.54 -7.39
N LEU A 143 11.00 -5.89 -7.17
CA LEU A 143 10.25 -5.39 -6.01
C LEU A 143 10.89 -5.83 -4.70
N ALA A 144 11.28 -7.10 -4.56
CA ALA A 144 11.94 -7.61 -3.36
C ALA A 144 13.27 -6.87 -3.05
N ARG A 145 14.03 -6.48 -4.09
CA ARG A 145 15.22 -5.63 -3.95
C ARG A 145 14.87 -4.22 -3.46
N GLN A 146 13.82 -3.59 -3.99
CA GLN A 146 13.38 -2.27 -3.52
C GLN A 146 12.84 -2.30 -2.09
N LEU A 147 12.11 -3.36 -1.71
CA LEU A 147 11.68 -3.56 -0.31
C LEU A 147 12.91 -3.68 0.61
N THR A 148 13.92 -4.43 0.19
CA THR A 148 15.18 -4.58 0.93
C THR A 148 15.92 -3.24 1.08
N GLN A 149 15.89 -2.39 0.05
CA GLN A 149 16.44 -1.05 0.11
C GLN A 149 15.78 -0.18 1.20
N ILE A 150 14.45 -0.22 1.30
CA ILE A 150 13.68 0.52 2.30
C ILE A 150 14.00 -0.01 3.72
N GLU A 151 13.98 -1.33 3.89
CA GLU A 151 14.24 -1.99 5.18
C GLU A 151 15.63 -1.68 5.72
N LEU A 152 16.68 -1.70 4.88
CA LEU A 152 18.04 -1.39 5.33
C LEU A 152 18.21 0.08 5.71
N VAL A 153 17.53 1.00 5.01
CA VAL A 153 17.51 2.41 5.41
C VAL A 153 16.87 2.56 6.79
N ASN A 154 15.72 1.93 7.02
CA ASN A 154 15.06 1.92 8.33
C ASN A 154 15.97 1.29 9.41
N CYS A 155 16.77 0.28 9.07
CA CYS A 155 17.81 -0.30 9.95
C CYS A 155 18.86 0.71 10.38
N THR A 156 19.40 1.47 9.41
CA THR A 156 20.48 2.43 9.66
C THR A 156 20.03 3.64 10.46
N LEU A 157 18.76 4.06 10.35
CA LEU A 157 18.21 5.20 11.08
C LEU A 157 18.11 4.97 12.60
N CYS A 158 18.40 3.77 13.09
CA CYS A 158 18.59 3.48 14.52
C CYS A 158 19.79 4.20 15.17
N ASP A 159 20.46 5.15 14.50
CA ASP A 159 21.69 5.84 14.95
C ASP A 159 21.55 7.33 15.30
N THR A 160 20.40 7.98 15.12
CA THR A 160 20.28 9.41 15.50
C THR A 160 20.14 9.57 17.01
N GLU A 161 21.29 9.63 17.67
CA GLU A 161 21.50 10.06 19.05
C GLU A 161 20.73 11.35 19.36
N ARG A 162 19.71 11.26 20.25
CA ARG A 162 19.39 12.27 21.28
C ARG A 162 18.14 12.02 22.13
N SER A 163 17.46 10.89 22.03
CA SER A 163 16.45 10.55 23.03
C SER A 163 16.46 9.07 23.34
N TYR A 164 16.03 8.73 24.56
CA TYR A 164 15.61 7.39 24.96
C TYR A 164 14.38 6.89 24.14
N ASP A 165 14.12 7.46 22.94
CA ASP A 165 12.99 7.09 22.11
C ASP A 165 13.31 5.83 21.31
N CYS A 166 12.35 4.90 21.40
CA CYS A 166 12.20 3.73 20.56
C CYS A 166 11.79 4.10 19.11
N SER A 167 12.13 5.31 18.62
CA SER A 167 11.59 5.89 17.38
C SER A 167 11.94 5.06 16.14
N SER A 168 13.13 4.47 16.12
CA SER A 168 13.61 3.63 15.03
C SER A 168 12.95 2.25 14.97
N ILE A 169 12.63 1.66 16.14
CA ILE A 169 11.82 0.44 16.23
C ILE A 169 10.38 0.73 15.81
N SER A 170 9.83 1.90 16.18
CA SER A 170 8.52 2.34 15.68
C SER A 170 8.52 2.42 14.16
N SER A 171 9.54 2.99 13.53
CA SER A 171 9.64 3.05 12.06
C SER A 171 9.63 1.68 11.40
N TYR A 172 10.27 0.67 12.02
CA TYR A 172 10.20 -0.72 11.55
C TYR A 172 8.80 -1.31 11.62
N ILE A 173 8.14 -1.12 12.76
CA ILE A 173 6.78 -1.64 12.99
C ILE A 173 5.80 -0.93 12.05
N ASP A 174 5.93 0.38 11.91
CA ASP A 174 5.13 1.20 11.00
C ASP A 174 5.34 0.75 9.55
N TRP A 175 6.57 0.51 9.11
CA TRP A 175 6.85 -0.01 7.77
C TRP A 175 6.32 -1.43 7.55
N PHE A 176 6.49 -2.34 8.51
CA PHE A 176 5.94 -3.70 8.44
C PHE A 176 4.42 -3.68 8.26
N ASN A 177 3.73 -2.85 9.05
CA ASN A 177 2.28 -2.68 8.97
C ASN A 177 1.88 -2.01 7.66
N HIS A 178 2.63 -0.99 7.23
CA HIS A 178 2.45 -0.30 5.95
C HIS A 178 2.50 -1.31 4.79
N LEU A 179 3.56 -2.11 4.70
CA LEU A 179 3.72 -3.11 3.65
C LEU A 179 2.61 -4.15 3.67
N SER A 180 2.21 -4.64 4.86
CA SER A 180 1.09 -5.57 5.01
C SER A 180 -0.22 -5.00 4.46
N VAL A 181 -0.48 -3.71 4.70
CA VAL A 181 -1.67 -3.01 4.19
C VAL A 181 -1.56 -2.72 2.69
N ILE A 182 -0.39 -2.38 2.16
CA ILE A 182 -0.19 -2.22 0.70
C ILE A 182 -0.57 -3.50 -0.03
N VAL A 183 -0.11 -4.66 0.44
CA VAL A 183 -0.44 -5.96 -0.17
C VAL A 183 -1.96 -6.16 -0.24
N ALA A 184 -2.67 -5.92 0.87
CA ALA A 184 -4.12 -6.02 0.88
C ALA A 184 -4.80 -4.98 -0.01
N ASN A 185 -4.30 -3.74 -0.02
CA ASN A 185 -4.82 -2.63 -0.82
C ASN A 185 -4.73 -2.93 -2.32
N GLU A 186 -3.59 -3.42 -2.79
CA GLU A 186 -3.36 -3.80 -4.20
C GLU A 186 -4.30 -4.92 -4.66
N ILE A 187 -4.52 -5.91 -3.79
CA ILE A 187 -5.41 -7.04 -4.10
C ILE A 187 -6.88 -6.57 -4.12
N LEU A 188 -7.29 -5.71 -3.19
CA LEU A 188 -8.68 -5.30 -3.03
C LEU A 188 -9.10 -4.18 -4.00
N SER A 189 -8.13 -3.40 -4.50
CA SER A 189 -8.36 -2.42 -5.56
C SER A 189 -8.60 -3.09 -6.94
N CYS A 190 -8.25 -4.37 -7.09
CA CYS A 190 -8.49 -5.11 -8.32
C CYS A 190 -9.98 -5.49 -8.50
N ILE A 191 -10.67 -4.77 -9.38
CA ILE A 191 -12.09 -4.99 -9.71
C ILE A 191 -12.34 -6.41 -10.26
N LYS A 192 -11.50 -6.85 -11.21
CA LYS A 192 -11.65 -8.17 -11.87
C LYS A 192 -11.02 -9.27 -11.02
N LYS A 193 -11.75 -10.36 -10.80
CA LYS A 193 -11.26 -11.55 -10.07
C LYS A 193 -9.95 -12.11 -10.63
N GLN A 194 -9.79 -12.12 -11.95
CA GLN A 194 -8.55 -12.62 -12.58
C GLN A 194 -7.34 -11.75 -12.24
N ASN A 195 -7.52 -10.43 -12.15
CA ASN A 195 -6.45 -9.52 -11.73
C ASN A 195 -6.10 -9.77 -10.26
N ARG A 196 -7.11 -9.98 -9.39
CA ARG A 196 -6.86 -10.36 -7.98
C ARG A 196 -6.02 -11.63 -7.83
N VAL A 197 -6.34 -12.67 -8.59
CA VAL A 197 -5.56 -13.92 -8.61
C VAL A 197 -4.11 -13.63 -8.99
N ARG A 198 -3.89 -12.89 -10.09
CA ARG A 198 -2.56 -12.49 -10.55
C ARG A 198 -1.80 -11.69 -9.49
N THR A 199 -2.45 -10.75 -8.82
CA THR A 199 -1.83 -9.92 -7.77
C THR A 199 -1.43 -10.75 -6.54
N ILE A 200 -2.27 -11.71 -6.12
CA ILE A 200 -1.93 -12.64 -5.03
C ILE A 200 -0.71 -13.49 -5.41
N GLU A 201 -0.72 -14.10 -6.60
CA GLU A 201 0.39 -14.94 -7.08
C GLU A 201 1.69 -14.14 -7.21
N TYR A 202 1.60 -12.89 -7.66
CA TYR A 202 2.74 -11.98 -7.72
C TYR A 202 3.35 -11.73 -6.34
N PHE A 203 2.55 -11.40 -5.31
CA PHE A 203 3.07 -11.20 -3.96
C PHE A 203 3.64 -12.48 -3.33
N ILE A 204 3.09 -13.66 -3.67
CA ILE A 204 3.69 -14.95 -3.27
C ILE A 204 5.10 -15.09 -3.86
N GLU A 205 5.31 -14.72 -5.13
CA GLU A 205 6.65 -14.71 -5.73
C GLU A 205 7.56 -13.66 -5.11
N VAL A 206 7.07 -12.45 -4.81
CA VAL A 206 7.86 -11.42 -4.12
C VAL A 206 8.32 -11.92 -2.75
N ALA A 207 7.43 -12.58 -1.99
CA ALA A 207 7.76 -13.18 -0.70
C ALA A 207 8.84 -14.26 -0.80
N LYS A 208 8.81 -15.08 -1.86
CA LYS A 208 9.89 -16.05 -2.15
C LYS A 208 11.22 -15.36 -2.46
N GLU A 209 11.19 -14.29 -3.26
CA GLU A 209 12.40 -13.51 -3.54
C GLU A 209 12.97 -12.83 -2.29
N CYS A 210 12.11 -12.39 -1.36
CA CYS A 210 12.53 -11.91 -0.06
C CYS A 210 13.33 -12.98 0.73
N ILE A 211 12.94 -14.26 0.69
CA ILE A 211 13.72 -15.36 1.29
C ILE A 211 15.07 -15.51 0.60
N ASN A 212 15.11 -15.49 -0.73
CA ASN A 212 16.35 -15.63 -1.50
C ASN A 212 17.36 -14.55 -1.13
N ILE A 213 16.90 -13.29 -1.01
CA ILE A 213 17.72 -12.16 -0.59
C ILE A 213 18.14 -12.29 0.89
N GLY A 214 17.28 -12.86 1.75
CA GLY A 214 17.45 -12.87 3.20
C GLY A 214 16.69 -11.75 3.91
N ASN A 215 15.72 -11.13 3.24
CA ASN A 215 14.81 -10.13 3.79
C ASN A 215 13.57 -10.80 4.42
N PHE A 216 13.76 -11.33 5.62
CA PHE A 216 12.68 -12.03 6.33
C PHE A 216 11.60 -11.09 6.88
N ASN A 217 11.93 -9.83 7.17
CA ASN A 217 10.93 -8.87 7.65
C ASN A 217 9.84 -8.62 6.59
N SER A 218 10.24 -8.29 5.37
CA SER A 218 9.30 -8.08 4.26
C SER A 218 8.58 -9.36 3.83
N LEU A 219 9.23 -10.52 3.88
CA LEU A 219 8.57 -11.83 3.70
C LEU A 219 7.36 -11.96 4.63
N ILE A 220 7.56 -11.75 5.94
CA ILE A 220 6.50 -11.95 6.92
C ILE A 220 5.41 -10.88 6.76
N ALA A 221 5.78 -9.63 6.46
CA ALA A 221 4.82 -8.56 6.18
C ALA A 221 3.92 -8.91 4.98
N ILE A 222 4.49 -9.46 3.90
CA ILE A 222 3.71 -9.87 2.73
C ILE A 222 2.75 -11.01 3.08
N VAL A 223 3.23 -12.05 3.76
CA VAL A 223 2.38 -13.19 4.17
C VAL A 223 1.30 -12.73 5.16
N ALA A 224 1.60 -11.76 6.04
CA ALA A 224 0.63 -11.12 6.91
C ALA A 224 -0.44 -10.36 6.13
N GLY A 225 -0.06 -9.54 5.14
CA GLY A 225 -0.99 -8.86 4.23
C GLY A 225 -1.93 -9.81 3.49
N LEU A 226 -1.41 -10.93 2.97
CA LEU A 226 -2.19 -11.99 2.34
C LEU A 226 -3.15 -12.70 3.32
N SER A 227 -2.80 -12.70 4.61
CA SER A 227 -3.57 -13.36 5.69
C SER A 227 -4.56 -12.42 6.39
N LEU A 228 -4.58 -11.12 6.06
CA LEU A 228 -5.53 -10.17 6.61
C LEU A 228 -6.98 -10.60 6.29
N THR A 229 -7.88 -10.43 7.25
CA THR A 229 -9.29 -10.84 7.15
C THR A 229 -9.97 -10.40 5.84
N PRO A 230 -9.85 -9.13 5.38
CA PRO A 230 -10.38 -8.70 4.09
C PRO A 230 -9.93 -9.54 2.88
N VAL A 231 -8.68 -10.00 2.87
CA VAL A 231 -8.11 -10.79 1.77
C VAL A 231 -8.43 -12.27 1.94
N ALA A 232 -8.25 -12.81 3.15
CA ALA A 232 -8.44 -14.23 3.46
C ALA A 232 -9.88 -14.72 3.20
N ARG A 233 -10.87 -13.82 3.26
CA ARG A 233 -12.28 -14.16 3.01
C ARG A 233 -12.67 -14.28 1.54
N LEU A 234 -11.82 -13.89 0.59
CA LEU A 234 -12.11 -13.91 -0.85
C LEU A 234 -12.08 -15.34 -1.43
N ARG A 235 -12.96 -16.22 -0.96
CA ARG A 235 -12.96 -17.67 -1.26
C ARG A 235 -12.96 -17.95 -2.76
N LYS A 236 -13.74 -17.19 -3.55
CA LYS A 236 -13.84 -17.42 -5.00
C LYS A 236 -12.56 -17.04 -5.72
N THR A 237 -11.82 -16.05 -5.21
CA THR A 237 -10.49 -15.68 -5.69
C THR A 237 -9.47 -16.75 -5.28
N TRP A 238 -9.40 -17.11 -3.99
CA TRP A 238 -8.46 -18.12 -3.48
C TRP A 238 -8.61 -19.51 -4.10
N ASN A 239 -9.81 -19.90 -4.52
CA ASN A 239 -10.03 -21.17 -5.23
C ASN A 239 -9.38 -21.23 -6.61
N ARG A 240 -8.97 -20.08 -7.18
CA ARG A 240 -8.26 -20.00 -8.47
C ARG A 240 -6.76 -19.79 -8.34
N VAL A 241 -6.27 -19.47 -7.15
CA VAL A 241 -4.84 -19.28 -6.88
C VAL A 241 -4.20 -20.64 -6.70
N ASP A 242 -3.02 -20.86 -7.29
CA ASP A 242 -2.16 -21.99 -6.90
C ASP A 242 -1.60 -21.75 -5.48
N LYS A 243 -2.12 -22.51 -4.52
CA LYS A 243 -1.78 -22.34 -3.09
C LYS A 243 -0.48 -23.03 -2.69
N SER A 244 0.08 -23.91 -3.52
CA SER A 244 1.23 -24.74 -3.16
C SER A 244 2.41 -23.93 -2.62
N LYS A 245 2.76 -22.85 -3.32
CA LYS A 245 3.85 -21.94 -2.93
C LYS A 245 3.51 -21.14 -1.67
N PHE A 246 2.25 -20.71 -1.52
CA PHE A 246 1.82 -19.99 -0.33
C PHE A 246 1.84 -20.87 0.91
N GLU A 247 1.40 -22.12 0.80
CA GLU A 247 1.41 -23.10 1.89
C GLU A 247 2.85 -23.40 2.35
N ILE A 248 3.82 -23.45 1.43
CA ILE A 248 5.25 -23.57 1.76
C ILE A 248 5.72 -22.36 2.59
N LEU A 249 5.38 -21.14 2.16
CA LEU A 249 5.71 -19.92 2.90
C LEU A 249 5.06 -19.92 4.30
N GLN A 250 3.80 -20.33 4.40
CA GLN A 250 3.10 -20.42 5.69
C GLN A 250 3.76 -21.45 6.62
N HIS A 251 4.16 -22.61 6.10
CA HIS A 251 4.87 -23.63 6.86
C HIS A 251 6.25 -23.14 7.36
N GLN A 252 6.99 -22.40 6.52
CA GLN A 252 8.25 -21.80 6.94
C GLN A 252 8.07 -20.77 8.06
N LEU A 253 6.91 -20.13 8.15
CA LEU A 253 6.57 -19.12 9.15
C LEU A 253 5.72 -19.67 10.29
N ASP A 254 5.58 -20.99 10.41
CA ASP A 254 4.76 -21.59 11.45
C ASP A 254 5.29 -21.26 12.85
N PRO A 255 4.43 -20.81 13.79
CA PRO A 255 4.86 -20.42 15.14
C PRO A 255 5.19 -21.60 16.06
N SER A 256 4.89 -22.84 15.68
CA SER A 256 5.14 -24.02 16.51
C SER A 256 6.62 -24.18 16.84
N ALA A 257 6.88 -24.78 18.01
CA ALA A 257 8.24 -24.95 18.53
C ALA A 257 9.07 -23.64 18.52
N ASN A 258 8.42 -22.52 18.85
CA ASN A 258 9.02 -21.17 18.86
C ASN A 258 9.64 -20.79 17.51
N PHE A 259 8.86 -20.93 16.42
CA PHE A 259 9.28 -20.60 15.06
C PHE A 259 10.44 -21.46 14.53
N LEU A 260 10.41 -22.77 14.78
CA LEU A 260 11.52 -23.68 14.44
C LEU A 260 11.90 -23.62 12.95
N CYS A 261 10.92 -23.69 12.04
CA CYS A 261 11.16 -23.65 10.59
C CYS A 261 11.79 -22.31 10.17
N TYR A 262 11.24 -21.19 10.65
CA TYR A 262 11.77 -19.86 10.39
C TYR A 262 13.22 -19.74 10.89
N ARG A 263 13.50 -20.20 12.12
CA ARG A 263 14.84 -20.14 12.71
C ARG A 263 15.85 -20.98 11.93
N ALA A 264 15.46 -22.14 11.41
CA ALA A 264 16.31 -22.94 10.54
C ALA A 264 16.64 -22.20 9.23
N THR A 265 15.66 -21.56 8.61
CA THR A 265 15.84 -20.75 7.39
C THR A 265 16.72 -19.52 7.65
N LEU A 266 16.48 -18.80 8.75
CA LEU A 266 17.32 -17.67 9.17
C LEU A 266 18.76 -18.14 9.39
N LYS A 267 18.97 -19.26 10.10
CA LYS A 267 20.30 -19.84 10.32
C LYS A 267 20.98 -20.15 8.99
N ALA A 268 20.29 -20.75 8.03
CA ALA A 268 20.84 -21.00 6.69
C ALA A 268 21.27 -19.70 5.97
N ALA A 269 20.50 -18.61 6.11
CA ALA A 269 20.89 -17.31 5.58
C ALA A 269 22.12 -16.71 6.29
N LEU A 270 22.28 -16.95 7.60
CA LEU A 270 23.49 -16.56 8.32
C LEU A 270 24.73 -17.32 7.80
N TRP A 271 24.63 -18.64 7.61
CA TRP A 271 25.70 -19.42 7.01
C TRP A 271 26.07 -18.93 5.60
N ARG A 272 25.07 -18.58 4.79
CA ARG A 272 25.29 -17.95 3.48
C ARG A 272 26.04 -16.63 3.63
N CYS A 273 25.60 -15.75 4.54
CA CYS A 273 26.22 -14.44 4.78
C CYS A 273 27.68 -14.56 5.22
N ASP A 274 28.01 -15.50 6.10
CA ASP A 274 29.37 -15.66 6.62
C ASP A 274 30.37 -16.15 5.54
N GLY A 275 29.90 -16.97 4.60
CA GLY A 275 30.70 -17.48 3.47
C GLY A 275 30.66 -16.62 2.19
N ALA A 276 29.82 -15.59 2.17
CA ALA A 276 29.51 -14.83 0.95
C ALA A 276 30.70 -13.98 0.46
N LYS A 277 30.94 -14.05 -0.86
CA LYS A 277 31.92 -13.19 -1.54
C LYS A 277 31.29 -11.93 -2.12
N ASN A 278 30.05 -12.01 -2.60
CA ASN A 278 29.30 -10.87 -3.11
C ASN A 278 28.54 -10.16 -1.97
N GLU A 279 28.20 -8.88 -2.14
CA GLU A 279 27.48 -8.13 -1.11
C GLU A 279 25.99 -8.49 -1.04
N GLU A 280 25.40 -8.98 -2.14
CA GLU A 280 24.00 -9.42 -2.19
C GLU A 280 23.74 -10.62 -1.26
N GLU A 281 24.63 -11.61 -1.23
CA GLU A 281 24.50 -12.78 -0.35
C GLU A 281 24.84 -12.46 1.11
N LYS A 282 25.27 -11.24 1.43
CA LYS A 282 25.52 -10.80 2.81
C LYS A 282 24.30 -10.14 3.46
N ILE A 283 23.20 -10.00 2.72
CA ILE A 283 21.98 -9.41 3.23
C ILE A 283 21.24 -10.40 4.13
N VAL A 284 20.98 -9.95 5.35
CA VAL A 284 20.12 -10.63 6.31
C VAL A 284 19.33 -9.56 7.06
N ILE A 285 18.01 -9.58 6.90
CA ILE A 285 17.07 -8.72 7.62
C ILE A 285 16.13 -9.65 8.38
N PRO A 286 16.36 -9.91 9.67
CA PRO A 286 15.52 -10.79 10.45
C PRO A 286 14.13 -10.18 10.66
N PHE A 287 13.17 -11.01 11.05
CA PHE A 287 11.93 -10.51 11.61
C PHE A 287 12.15 -9.86 12.97
N PHE A 288 12.03 -8.54 13.04
CA PHE A 288 12.36 -7.76 14.23
C PHE A 288 11.50 -8.12 15.44
N GLY A 289 10.21 -8.44 15.25
CA GLY A 289 9.32 -8.81 16.36
C GLY A 289 9.84 -10.01 17.16
N LEU A 290 10.36 -11.03 16.47
CA LEU A 290 10.94 -12.20 17.14
C LEU A 290 12.35 -11.92 17.66
N LEU A 291 13.15 -11.14 16.92
CA LEU A 291 14.50 -10.75 17.36
C LEU A 291 14.46 -9.97 18.68
N LEU A 292 13.58 -8.98 18.79
CA LEU A 292 13.41 -8.16 20.00
C LEU A 292 12.93 -9.00 21.18
N LYS A 293 12.01 -9.95 20.93
CA LYS A 293 11.58 -10.93 21.95
C LYS A 293 12.76 -11.75 22.46
N ASP A 294 13.63 -12.23 21.57
CA ASP A 294 14.81 -13.01 21.95
C ASP A 294 15.82 -12.16 22.73
N PHE A 295 16.07 -10.92 22.29
CA PHE A 295 16.94 -9.99 23.03
C PHE A 295 16.42 -9.69 24.43
N ALA A 296 15.11 -9.43 24.59
CA ALA A 296 14.51 -9.17 25.89
C ALA A 296 14.64 -10.37 26.84
N LEU A 297 14.44 -11.59 26.33
CA LEU A 297 14.59 -12.83 27.11
C LEU A 297 16.05 -13.05 27.53
N MET A 298 17.01 -12.91 26.60
CA MET A 298 18.44 -13.05 26.93
C MET A 298 18.90 -11.98 27.91
N TYR A 299 18.49 -10.73 27.72
CA TYR A 299 18.80 -9.64 28.64
C TYR A 299 18.26 -9.93 30.05
N SER A 300 17.02 -10.43 30.14
CA SER A 300 16.44 -10.87 31.42
C SER A 300 17.25 -11.99 32.09
N CYS A 301 17.88 -12.87 31.31
CA CYS A 301 18.79 -13.90 31.81
C CYS A 301 20.14 -13.31 32.25
N CYS A 302 20.67 -12.28 31.57
CA CYS A 302 21.89 -11.58 32.00
C CYS A 302 21.73 -10.97 33.40
N LEU A 303 20.52 -10.49 33.72
CA LEU A 303 20.22 -9.87 35.02
C LEU A 303 20.03 -10.87 36.17
N ARG A 304 20.08 -12.19 35.90
CA ARG A 304 19.87 -13.24 36.92
C ARG A 304 21.21 -13.87 37.31
N PRO A 305 21.71 -13.61 38.53
CA PRO A 305 22.86 -14.32 39.06
C PRO A 305 22.58 -15.83 39.17
N LEU A 306 23.65 -16.62 39.12
CA LEU A 306 23.63 -18.04 39.45
C LEU A 306 23.28 -18.24 40.94
N PRO A 307 22.90 -19.46 41.37
CA PRO A 307 22.56 -19.73 42.77
C PRO A 307 23.65 -19.36 43.79
N ASN A 308 24.92 -19.31 43.36
CA ASN A 308 26.06 -18.88 44.18
C ASN A 308 26.28 -17.36 44.19
N GLY A 309 25.38 -16.57 43.60
CA GLY A 309 25.48 -15.11 43.49
C GLY A 309 26.40 -14.61 42.38
N HIS A 310 27.06 -15.50 41.61
CA HIS A 310 27.95 -15.10 40.52
C HIS A 310 27.18 -14.75 39.25
N LEU A 311 27.76 -13.88 38.41
CA LEU A 311 27.21 -13.56 37.09
C LEU A 311 27.40 -14.73 36.12
N ASN A 312 26.40 -14.97 35.27
CA ASN A 312 26.46 -16.01 34.24
C ASN A 312 27.10 -15.48 32.94
N PHE A 313 28.43 -15.53 32.86
CA PHE A 313 29.18 -14.99 31.72
C PHE A 313 28.89 -15.71 30.40
N THR A 314 28.46 -16.97 30.42
CA THR A 314 28.04 -17.70 29.22
C THR A 314 26.85 -17.01 28.54
N ILE A 315 25.88 -16.52 29.32
CA ILE A 315 24.74 -15.77 28.78
C ILE A 315 25.20 -14.42 28.22
N PHE A 316 26.19 -13.78 28.87
CA PHE A 316 26.75 -12.51 28.37
C PHE A 316 27.41 -12.70 27.00
N LEU A 317 28.17 -13.78 26.82
CA LEU A 317 28.79 -14.13 25.54
C LEU A 317 27.74 -14.38 24.46
N GLN A 318 26.69 -15.16 24.77
CA GLN A 318 25.59 -15.41 23.83
C GLN A 318 24.86 -14.12 23.43
N PHE A 319 24.56 -13.24 24.40
CA PHE A 319 23.94 -11.96 24.13
C PHE A 319 24.85 -11.06 23.26
N SER A 320 26.15 -11.02 23.56
CA SER A 320 27.14 -10.28 22.78
C SER A 320 27.21 -10.77 21.33
N GLU A 321 27.22 -12.08 21.11
CA GLU A 321 27.25 -12.67 19.77
C GLU A 321 26.02 -12.25 18.93
N HIS A 322 24.83 -12.31 19.52
CA HIS A 322 23.60 -11.89 18.83
C HIS A 322 23.57 -10.38 18.55
N MET A 323 24.08 -9.57 19.49
CA MET A 323 24.20 -8.14 19.29
C MET A 323 25.20 -7.79 18.18
N GLN A 324 26.35 -8.48 18.13
CA GLN A 324 27.34 -8.29 17.06
C GLN A 324 26.75 -8.62 15.68
N ASN A 325 25.96 -9.69 15.58
CA ASN A 325 25.26 -10.01 14.33
C ASN A 325 24.28 -8.91 13.92
N PHE A 326 23.48 -8.39 14.87
CA PHE A 326 22.59 -7.26 14.60
C PHE A 326 23.35 -6.01 14.14
N MET A 327 24.45 -5.66 14.80
CA MET A 327 25.28 -4.51 14.42
C MET A 327 25.90 -4.68 13.02
N LYS A 328 26.29 -5.90 12.65
CA LYS A 328 26.75 -6.21 11.28
C LYS A 328 25.65 -5.99 10.26
N TRP A 329 24.43 -6.46 10.51
CA TRP A 329 23.30 -6.28 9.58
C TRP A 329 22.91 -4.81 9.45
N LYS A 330 22.86 -4.09 10.58
CA LYS A 330 22.56 -2.66 10.62
C LYS A 330 23.54 -1.81 9.81
N ALA A 331 24.82 -2.16 9.83
CA ALA A 331 25.86 -1.44 9.09
C ALA A 331 25.86 -1.73 7.58
N ARG A 332 25.04 -2.67 7.08
CA ARG A 332 25.02 -3.03 5.66
C ARG A 332 24.42 -1.93 4.81
N ARG A 333 25.12 -1.61 3.72
CA ARG A 333 24.53 -0.84 2.61
C ARG A 333 23.79 -1.80 1.69
N CYS A 334 22.67 -1.34 1.14
CA CYS A 334 21.94 -2.10 0.13
C CYS A 334 22.78 -2.17 -1.16
N PRO A 335 23.04 -3.37 -1.71
CA PRO A 335 23.83 -3.53 -2.93
C PRO A 335 23.00 -3.38 -4.21
N PHE A 336 21.68 -3.28 -4.10
CA PHE A 336 20.77 -3.20 -5.25
C PHE A 336 20.58 -1.75 -5.71
N ASP A 337 20.43 -1.57 -7.02
CA ASP A 337 20.10 -0.27 -7.59
C ASP A 337 18.74 0.23 -7.14
N LYS A 338 18.66 1.52 -6.83
CA LYS A 338 17.43 2.19 -6.43
C LYS A 338 16.56 2.49 -7.65
N ASN A 339 15.28 2.18 -7.54
CA ASN A 339 14.24 2.66 -8.44
C ASN A 339 13.31 3.60 -7.67
N GLU A 340 13.51 4.90 -7.87
CA GLU A 340 12.77 5.95 -7.16
C GLU A 340 11.27 5.92 -7.46
N GLU A 341 10.83 5.49 -8.64
CA GLU A 341 9.40 5.38 -8.97
C GLU A 341 8.72 4.33 -8.09
N ILE A 342 9.34 3.15 -7.95
CA ILE A 342 8.83 2.06 -7.11
C ILE A 342 8.89 2.45 -5.63
N ILE A 343 10.00 3.03 -5.18
CA ILE A 343 10.18 3.44 -3.78
C ILE A 343 9.15 4.52 -3.41
N ASN A 344 9.00 5.55 -4.24
CA ASN A 344 8.01 6.61 -3.99
C ASN A 344 6.60 6.06 -3.99
N TYR A 345 6.27 5.14 -4.90
CA TYR A 345 4.96 4.47 -4.87
C TYR A 345 4.74 3.75 -3.53
N LEU A 346 5.70 2.93 -3.10
CA LEU A 346 5.60 2.17 -1.85
C LEU A 346 5.51 3.06 -0.61
N LEU A 347 6.20 4.20 -0.58
CA LEU A 347 6.22 5.09 0.58
C LEU A 347 5.03 6.07 0.61
N LEU A 348 4.48 6.44 -0.55
CA LEU A 348 3.45 7.48 -0.65
C LEU A 348 2.05 6.92 -0.93
N THR A 349 1.91 5.60 -1.18
CA THR A 349 0.61 4.97 -1.38
C THR A 349 -0.30 5.21 -0.16
N PRO A 350 -1.47 5.84 -0.33
CA PRO A 350 -2.40 6.05 0.78
C PRO A 350 -2.88 4.72 1.35
N LEU A 351 -2.75 4.57 2.68
CA LEU A 351 -3.20 3.35 3.35
C LEU A 351 -4.69 3.39 3.63
N LEU A 352 -5.35 2.30 3.25
CA LEU A 352 -6.74 2.08 3.61
C LEU A 352 -6.83 1.61 5.07
N THR A 353 -7.79 2.19 5.78
CA THR A 353 -8.16 1.70 7.12
C THR A 353 -8.73 0.29 7.04
N GLU A 354 -8.68 -0.47 8.14
CA GLU A 354 -9.28 -1.80 8.22
C GLU A 354 -10.75 -1.81 7.77
N LYS A 355 -11.52 -0.77 8.16
CA LYS A 355 -12.90 -0.57 7.74
C LYS A 355 -13.03 -0.44 6.21
N ASN A 356 -12.16 0.35 5.59
CA ASN A 356 -12.18 0.56 4.13
C ASN A 356 -11.73 -0.71 3.38
N LEU A 357 -10.70 -1.41 3.86
CA LEU A 357 -10.29 -2.71 3.31
C LEU A 357 -11.45 -3.71 3.38
N MET A 358 -12.14 -3.80 4.53
CA MET A 358 -13.29 -4.69 4.68
C MET A 358 -14.42 -4.34 3.71
N LYS A 359 -14.72 -3.05 3.51
CA LYS A 359 -15.70 -2.59 2.54
C LYS A 359 -15.34 -3.04 1.12
N LEU A 360 -14.13 -2.74 0.65
CA LEU A 360 -13.66 -3.18 -0.68
C LEU A 360 -13.68 -4.69 -0.83
N SER A 361 -13.41 -5.43 0.23
CA SER A 361 -13.50 -6.89 0.22
C SER A 361 -14.92 -7.38 -0.02
N PHE A 362 -15.94 -6.75 0.58
CA PHE A 362 -17.34 -7.07 0.32
C PHE A 362 -17.79 -6.65 -1.08
N ASP A 363 -17.25 -5.56 -1.60
CA ASP A 363 -17.48 -5.11 -2.97
C ASP A 363 -16.85 -6.09 -3.98
N CYS A 364 -15.66 -6.64 -3.68
CA CYS A 364 -15.00 -7.68 -4.47
C CYS A 364 -15.75 -9.01 -4.46
N GLU A 365 -16.20 -9.45 -3.27
CA GLU A 365 -16.94 -10.69 -3.05
C GLU A 365 -17.95 -10.51 -1.90
N SER A 366 -19.25 -10.50 -2.22
CA SER A 366 -20.33 -10.36 -1.24
C SER A 366 -20.32 -11.49 -0.20
N ALA A 367 -20.95 -11.28 0.95
CA ALA A 367 -21.06 -12.28 2.01
C ALA A 367 -21.76 -13.56 1.49
N GLU A 368 -21.18 -14.72 1.78
CA GLU A 368 -21.80 -16.01 1.47
C GLU A 368 -23.00 -16.22 2.40
N LYS A 369 -24.17 -16.51 1.83
CA LYS A 369 -25.35 -16.92 2.61
C LYS A 369 -25.14 -18.37 3.04
N GLY A 370 -24.83 -18.57 4.32
CA GLY A 370 -24.90 -19.87 4.98
C GLY A 370 -23.72 -20.80 4.70
N GLN A 371 -22.61 -20.62 5.42
CA GLN A 371 -21.71 -21.70 5.88
C GLN A 371 -20.68 -21.08 6.83
N PHE A 372 -20.99 -21.08 8.14
CA PHE A 372 -19.96 -20.91 9.16
C PHE A 372 -19.13 -22.21 9.24
N GLN A 373 -18.19 -22.40 8.32
CA GLN A 373 -17.17 -23.43 8.49
C GLN A 373 -16.10 -22.93 9.48
N LYS A 374 -15.79 -23.78 10.47
CA LYS A 374 -14.84 -23.50 11.56
C LYS A 374 -13.51 -22.96 11.03
N ARG A 375 -13.06 -21.86 11.66
CA ARG A 375 -11.72 -21.26 11.53
C ARG A 375 -10.62 -22.29 11.87
N ASN A 376 -10.27 -23.15 10.94
CA ASN A 376 -9.09 -24.00 11.06
C ASN A 376 -7.99 -23.43 10.16
N ASN A 377 -6.82 -23.19 10.76
CA ASN A 377 -5.56 -22.66 10.20
C ASN A 377 -5.25 -21.15 10.34
N ILE A 378 -6.17 -20.31 10.82
CA ILE A 378 -5.87 -18.87 11.06
C ILE A 378 -5.37 -18.60 12.50
N LYS A 379 -5.57 -19.53 13.44
CA LYS A 379 -5.23 -19.30 14.87
C LYS A 379 -3.72 -19.17 15.14
N GLY A 380 -2.87 -19.88 14.42
CA GLY A 380 -1.40 -19.79 14.58
C GLY A 380 -0.83 -18.50 13.98
N PHE A 381 -1.25 -18.14 12.76
CA PHE A 381 -0.75 -16.94 12.08
C PHE A 381 -1.29 -15.64 12.71
N ASN A 382 -2.50 -15.67 13.29
CA ASN A 382 -2.97 -14.58 14.13
C ASN A 382 -2.10 -14.37 15.36
N GLN A 383 -1.37 -15.37 15.85
CA GLN A 383 -0.44 -15.22 16.97
C GLN A 383 0.82 -14.45 16.54
N LEU A 384 1.30 -14.66 15.31
CA LEU A 384 2.34 -13.85 14.64
C LEU A 384 1.92 -12.39 14.47
N ILE A 385 0.70 -12.20 13.99
CA ILE A 385 0.06 -10.89 13.83
C ILE A 385 -0.17 -10.25 15.21
N SER A 386 -0.55 -11.00 16.26
CA SER A 386 -0.69 -10.49 17.63
C SER A 386 0.65 -10.18 18.31
N ILE A 387 1.77 -10.76 17.85
CA ILE A 387 3.11 -10.43 18.35
C ILE A 387 3.61 -9.08 17.78
N VAL A 388 3.09 -8.62 16.63
CA VAL A 388 3.57 -7.38 15.95
C VAL A 388 2.51 -6.30 15.74
N LEU A 389 1.23 -6.63 15.67
CA LEU A 389 0.15 -5.65 15.87
C LEU A 389 0.10 -5.29 17.36
N ILE A 390 1.08 -4.51 17.79
CA ILE A 390 0.93 -3.63 18.94
C ILE A 390 -0.31 -2.82 18.62
N HIS A 391 -1.42 -3.20 19.23
CA HIS A 391 -2.57 -2.33 19.29
C HIS A 391 -2.04 -1.05 19.95
N LYS A 392 -2.00 0.05 19.20
CA LYS A 392 -1.92 1.40 19.77
C LYS A 392 -3.21 1.57 20.58
N HIS A 393 -3.19 1.09 21.82
CA HIS A 393 -4.13 1.47 22.85
C HIS A 393 -3.53 2.63 23.63
#